data_AF-A0AAW7WMN2-F1
#
_entry.id   AF-A0AAW7WMN2-F1
#
_cell.length_a   1.000
_cell.length_b   1.000
_cell.length_c   1.000
_cell.angle_alpha   90.00
_cell.angle_beta   90.00
_cell.angle_gamma   90.00
#
_symmetry.space_group_name_H-M   'P 1'
#
loop_
_entity.id
_entity.type
_entity.pdbx_description
1 polymer ?
#
loop_
_entity_poly.entity_id
_entity_poly.type
_entity_poly.pdbx_seq_one_letter_code
_entity_poly.pdbx_strand_id
1 'polypeptide(L)'
;MFCRGWWSNLRKDCDDGALRFDTESAWAELKDVRQFLQSKYPSLNIYFQSEEPGMAIYETNDGDGEYFPERIKVDHREDGDEYFETWEEVYEHVTGITGVRVSSYGELRAATKAYNKEHPENCIYFNEFKTVEE
;
A
#
# COMPACT_ATOMS: atom_id res chain seq x y z
N MET A 1 -11.45 -12.19 22.43
CA MET A 1 -10.86 -11.57 21.22
C MET A 1 -9.35 -11.59 21.42
N PHE A 2 -8.65 -12.54 20.78
CA PHE A 2 -7.19 -12.65 20.86
C PHE A 2 -6.63 -11.91 19.65
N CYS A 3 -6.38 -10.61 19.76
CA CYS A 3 -5.71 -9.86 18.70
C CYS A 3 -4.20 -10.03 18.93
N ARG A 4 -3.53 -10.83 18.08
CA ARG A 4 -2.08 -10.72 17.92
C ARG A 4 -1.86 -9.50 17.03
N GLY A 5 -1.27 -8.47 17.60
CA GLY A 5 -1.15 -7.19 16.92
C GLY A 5 -0.85 -6.06 17.88
N TRP A 6 -0.58 -4.90 17.32
CA TRP A 6 -0.40 -3.65 18.05
C TRP A 6 -1.14 -2.53 17.32
N TRP A 7 -1.44 -1.49 18.07
CA TRP A 7 -2.03 -0.25 17.58
C TRP A 7 -1.11 0.89 17.99
N SER A 8 -0.77 1.77 17.05
CA SER A 8 0.06 2.95 17.25
C SER A 8 -0.43 4.16 16.45
N ASN A 9 0.36 5.23 16.52
CA ASN A 9 0.34 6.36 15.59
C ASN A 9 -1.04 7.05 15.48
N LEU A 10 -1.85 6.94 16.53
CA LEU A 10 -3.12 7.65 16.62
C LEU A 10 -2.87 9.15 16.52
N ARG A 11 -3.36 9.73 15.42
CA ARG A 11 -3.28 11.16 15.16
C ARG A 11 -4.60 11.66 14.62
N LYS A 12 -4.92 12.91 14.94
CA LYS A 12 -6.00 13.64 14.31
C LYS A 12 -5.40 14.53 13.24
N ASP A 13 -5.87 14.37 12.02
CA ASP A 13 -5.49 15.21 10.91
C ASP A 13 -6.05 16.63 11.11
N CYS A 14 -5.24 17.63 10.80
CA CYS A 14 -5.63 19.03 10.98
C CYS A 14 -6.52 19.54 9.85
N ASP A 15 -6.46 18.90 8.68
CA ASP A 15 -7.00 19.46 7.43
C ASP A 15 -8.43 18.99 7.14
N ASP A 16 -8.73 17.70 7.33
CA ASP A 16 -10.04 17.09 7.10
C ASP A 16 -10.75 16.65 8.39
N GLY A 17 -10.05 16.75 9.53
CA GLY A 17 -10.53 16.28 10.83
C GLY A 17 -10.58 14.76 10.99
N ALA A 18 -9.99 14.00 10.06
CA ALA A 18 -9.91 12.55 10.09
C ALA A 18 -9.07 12.05 11.27
N LEU A 19 -9.37 10.84 11.72
CA LEU A 19 -8.56 10.11 12.70
C LEU A 19 -7.80 9.03 11.95
N ARG A 20 -6.47 9.04 12.09
CA ARG A 20 -5.58 8.06 11.45
C ARG A 20 -4.87 7.27 12.54
N PHE A 21 -4.72 5.97 12.30
CA PHE A 21 -3.97 5.08 13.17
C PHE A 21 -3.54 3.83 12.40
N ASP A 22 -2.53 3.15 12.93
CA ASP A 22 -2.01 1.93 12.32
C ASP A 22 -2.38 0.72 13.16
N THR A 23 -2.64 -0.40 12.50
CA THR A 23 -2.84 -1.69 13.15
C THR A 23 -2.00 -2.74 12.45
N GLU A 24 -1.27 -3.54 13.23
CA GLU A 24 -0.69 -4.78 12.73
C GLU A 24 -1.59 -5.95 13.12
N SER A 25 -1.91 -6.81 12.16
CA SER A 25 -2.68 -8.02 12.40
C SER A 25 -2.27 -9.13 11.43
N ALA A 26 -2.64 -10.38 11.72
CA ALA A 26 -2.41 -11.50 10.82
C ALA A 26 -3.74 -11.91 10.16
N TRP A 27 -3.93 -11.86 8.84
CA TRP A 27 -2.98 -11.50 7.76
C TRP A 27 -3.51 -10.41 6.83
N ALA A 28 -4.67 -9.84 7.15
CA ALA A 28 -5.36 -8.84 6.33
C ALA A 28 -6.12 -7.89 7.26
N GLU A 29 -6.83 -6.93 6.70
CA GLU A 29 -7.66 -6.03 7.49
C GLU A 29 -8.62 -6.78 8.42
N LEU A 30 -8.74 -6.29 9.66
CA LEU A 30 -9.62 -6.85 10.68
C LEU A 30 -11.06 -6.38 10.46
N LYS A 31 -11.71 -6.87 9.40
CA LYS A 31 -13.07 -6.49 8.99
C LYS A 31 -14.07 -6.47 10.14
N ASP A 32 -14.06 -7.49 10.99
CA ASP A 32 -14.95 -7.59 12.16
C ASP A 32 -14.69 -6.47 13.19
N VAL A 33 -13.43 -6.05 13.36
CA VAL A 33 -13.05 -4.96 14.27
C VAL A 33 -13.50 -3.62 13.69
N ARG A 34 -13.30 -3.37 12.39
CA ARG A 34 -13.79 -2.17 11.72
C ARG A 34 -15.32 -2.07 11.79
N GLN A 35 -16.03 -3.14 11.45
CA GLN A 35 -17.49 -3.19 11.54
C GLN A 35 -17.97 -2.98 12.98
N PHE A 36 -17.27 -3.55 13.97
CA PHE A 36 -17.56 -3.30 15.37
C PHE A 36 -17.38 -1.83 15.75
N LEU A 37 -16.26 -1.19 15.36
CA LEU A 37 -16.02 0.23 15.62
C LEU A 37 -17.10 1.10 14.97
N GLN A 38 -17.45 0.82 13.72
CA GLN A 38 -18.47 1.56 13.00
C GLN A 38 -19.87 1.38 13.62
N SER A 39 -20.17 0.19 14.18
CA SER A 39 -21.40 -0.02 14.94
C SER A 39 -21.48 0.80 16.24
N LYS A 40 -20.32 1.14 16.84
CA LYS A 40 -20.24 1.98 18.05
C LYS A 40 -20.21 3.46 17.74
N TYR A 41 -19.67 3.83 16.59
CA TYR A 41 -19.53 5.20 16.14
C TYR A 41 -20.15 5.34 14.74
N PRO A 42 -21.48 5.32 14.62
CA PRO A 42 -22.17 5.29 13.32
C PRO A 42 -22.00 6.57 12.50
N SER A 43 -21.46 7.64 13.09
CA SER A 43 -21.10 8.87 12.37
C SER A 43 -19.72 8.82 11.72
N LEU A 44 -18.93 7.75 11.96
CA LEU A 44 -17.62 7.57 11.34
C LEU A 44 -17.74 6.67 10.12
N ASN A 45 -17.08 7.05 9.04
CA ASN A 45 -16.72 6.16 7.94
C ASN A 45 -15.26 5.74 8.15
N ILE A 46 -14.99 4.43 8.07
CA ILE A 46 -13.65 3.90 8.33
C ILE A 46 -13.07 3.38 7.02
N TYR A 47 -11.99 4.03 6.59
CA TYR A 47 -11.21 3.64 5.43
C TYR A 47 -9.90 2.96 5.86
N PHE A 48 -9.38 2.06 5.03
CA PHE A 48 -8.12 1.38 5.28
C PHE A 48 -7.30 1.20 4.01
N GLN A 49 -5.99 1.05 4.22
CA GLN A 49 -5.04 0.46 3.30
C GLN A 49 -4.27 -0.60 4.09
N SER A 50 -4.21 -1.83 3.57
CA SER A 50 -3.63 -2.99 4.23
C SER A 50 -2.57 -3.61 3.34
N GLU A 51 -1.45 -3.98 3.96
CA GLU A 51 -0.31 -4.59 3.30
C GLU A 51 0.12 -5.85 4.05
N GLU A 52 0.25 -6.95 3.32
CA GLU A 52 0.93 -8.13 3.80
C GLU A 52 1.80 -8.73 2.67
N PRO A 53 3.08 -8.31 2.59
CA PRO A 53 3.99 -8.70 1.52
C PRO A 53 4.20 -10.22 1.42
N GLY A 54 4.17 -10.93 2.55
CA GLY A 54 4.38 -12.38 2.61
C GLY A 54 3.34 -13.19 1.81
N MET A 55 2.15 -12.62 1.62
CA MET A 55 1.03 -13.23 0.88
C MET A 55 0.58 -12.41 -0.33
N ALA A 56 1.32 -11.34 -0.67
CA ALA A 56 0.97 -10.37 -1.71
C ALA A 56 -0.46 -9.80 -1.56
N ILE A 57 -0.84 -9.47 -0.33
CA ILE A 57 -2.13 -8.84 -0.01
C ILE A 57 -1.88 -7.33 0.05
N TYR A 58 -2.52 -6.61 -0.85
CA TYR A 58 -2.49 -5.15 -0.92
C TYR A 58 -3.93 -4.72 -1.20
N GLU A 59 -4.60 -4.21 -0.19
CA GLU A 59 -6.05 -4.00 -0.22
C GLU A 59 -6.41 -2.63 0.36
N THR A 60 -7.47 -2.04 -0.18
CA THR A 60 -8.07 -0.82 0.36
C THR A 60 -9.58 -0.83 0.14
N ASN A 61 -10.36 -0.17 0.99
CA ASN A 61 -11.77 0.12 0.70
C ASN A 61 -11.98 1.58 0.23
N ASP A 62 -10.93 2.39 0.17
CA ASP A 62 -10.98 3.75 -0.33
C ASP A 62 -10.87 3.75 -1.85
N GLY A 63 -11.94 3.35 -2.53
CA GLY A 63 -11.98 3.24 -4.00
C GLY A 63 -11.78 4.58 -4.72
N ASP A 64 -12.25 5.67 -4.12
CA ASP A 64 -12.15 7.02 -4.68
C ASP A 64 -10.77 7.65 -4.44
N GLY A 65 -10.01 7.14 -3.46
CA GLY A 65 -8.64 7.61 -3.17
C GLY A 65 -8.62 8.92 -2.40
N GLU A 66 -9.66 9.19 -1.62
CA GLU A 66 -9.78 10.43 -0.84
C GLU A 66 -8.78 10.46 0.32
N TYR A 67 -8.48 9.30 0.91
CA TYR A 67 -7.63 9.17 2.10
C TYR A 67 -6.32 8.42 1.85
N PHE A 68 -6.33 7.53 0.84
CA PHE A 68 -5.21 6.73 0.36
C PHE A 68 -5.20 6.81 -1.17
N PRO A 69 -4.71 7.91 -1.77
CA PRO A 69 -4.76 8.09 -3.22
C PRO A 69 -3.85 7.11 -3.97
N GLU A 70 -2.75 6.68 -3.34
CA GLU A 70 -1.78 5.80 -3.98
C GLU A 70 -2.33 4.38 -4.20
N ARG A 71 -2.09 3.86 -5.40
CA ARG A 71 -2.59 2.57 -5.90
C ARG A 71 -1.51 1.55 -6.14
N ILE A 72 -0.25 1.97 -6.17
CA ILE A 72 0.86 1.09 -6.47
C ILE A 72 1.96 1.37 -5.44
N LYS A 73 2.40 0.31 -4.76
CA LYS A 73 3.59 0.34 -3.93
C LYS A 73 4.78 -0.15 -4.76
N VAL A 74 5.91 0.53 -4.69
CA VAL A 74 7.22 0.05 -5.14
C VAL A 74 8.09 -0.17 -3.90
N ASP A 75 8.54 -1.41 -3.70
CA ASP A 75 9.49 -1.78 -2.65
C ASP A 75 10.88 -1.85 -3.28
N HIS A 76 11.77 -1.00 -2.78
CA HIS A 76 13.18 -0.97 -3.15
C HIS A 76 14.04 -0.91 -1.88
N ARG A 77 14.70 -2.02 -1.57
CA ARG A 77 15.29 -2.31 -0.25
C ARG A 77 16.22 -1.23 0.31
N GLU A 78 16.97 -0.51 -0.54
CA GLU A 78 17.89 0.54 -0.11
C GLU A 78 17.23 1.90 0.12
N ASP A 79 16.26 2.28 -0.72
CA ASP A 79 15.65 3.62 -0.71
C ASP A 79 14.31 3.66 0.06
N GLY A 80 13.77 2.48 0.40
CA GLY A 80 12.51 2.33 1.12
C GLY A 80 11.33 2.08 0.20
N ASP A 81 10.15 2.05 0.79
CA ASP A 81 8.91 1.88 0.05
C ASP A 81 8.42 3.23 -0.50
N GLU A 82 8.14 3.28 -1.79
CA GLU A 82 7.47 4.42 -2.44
C GLU A 82 6.05 4.04 -2.91
N TYR A 83 5.16 5.03 -2.91
CA TYR A 83 3.74 4.84 -3.23
C TYR A 83 3.35 5.81 -4.35
N PHE A 84 2.61 5.31 -5.34
CA PHE A 84 2.27 6.03 -6.56
C PHE A 84 0.79 5.89 -6.89
N GLU A 85 0.19 6.93 -7.47
CA GLU A 85 -1.20 6.93 -7.92
C GLU A 85 -1.33 6.22 -9.28
N THR A 86 -0.31 6.32 -10.13
CA THR A 86 -0.35 5.89 -11.53
C THR A 86 0.81 4.99 -11.94
N TRP A 87 0.59 4.17 -12.97
CA TRP A 87 1.67 3.34 -13.53
C TRP A 87 2.72 4.18 -14.26
N GLU A 88 2.34 5.32 -14.81
CA GLU A 88 3.24 6.27 -15.46
C GLU A 88 4.32 6.77 -14.48
N GLU A 89 3.94 7.14 -13.26
CA GLU A 89 4.88 7.54 -12.20
C GLU A 89 5.82 6.40 -11.83
N VAL A 90 5.30 5.17 -11.73
CA VAL A 90 6.13 3.97 -11.49
C VAL A 90 7.13 3.76 -12.61
N TYR A 91 6.74 3.97 -13.87
CA TYR A 91 7.66 3.83 -15.00
C TYR A 91 8.79 4.86 -14.96
N GLU A 92 8.49 6.10 -14.60
CA GLU A 92 9.49 7.16 -14.43
C GLU A 92 10.43 6.85 -13.26
N HIS A 93 9.89 6.43 -12.12
CA HIS A 93 10.65 6.06 -10.93
C HIS A 93 11.60 4.87 -11.22
N VAL A 94 11.11 3.78 -11.84
CA VAL A 94 11.95 2.63 -12.21
C VAL A 94 12.97 3.00 -13.30
N THR A 95 12.65 3.92 -14.21
CA THR A 95 13.62 4.46 -15.17
C THR A 95 14.74 5.19 -14.43
N GLY A 96 14.41 5.95 -13.37
CA GLY A 96 15.38 6.63 -12.51
C GLY A 96 16.35 5.66 -11.81
N ILE A 97 15.84 4.54 -11.28
CA ILE A 97 16.67 3.54 -10.60
C ILE A 97 17.52 2.74 -11.58
N THR A 98 16.91 2.24 -12.66
CA THR A 98 17.55 1.25 -13.55
C THR A 98 18.33 1.88 -14.70
N GLY A 99 18.07 3.15 -15.04
CA GLY A 99 18.56 3.80 -16.26
C GLY A 99 17.93 3.27 -17.55
N VAL A 100 17.01 2.32 -17.48
CA VAL A 100 16.30 1.73 -18.63
C VAL A 100 14.97 2.44 -18.78
N ARG A 101 14.72 3.04 -19.95
CA ARG A 101 13.44 3.70 -20.22
C ARG A 101 12.31 2.67 -20.26
N VAL A 102 11.30 2.89 -19.44
CA VAL A 102 10.08 2.08 -19.35
C VAL A 102 8.87 2.92 -19.79
N SER A 103 7.96 2.31 -20.55
CA SER A 103 6.72 2.94 -21.00
C SER A 103 5.52 1.99 -21.03
N SER A 104 5.69 0.76 -20.54
CA SER A 104 4.62 -0.23 -20.44
C SER A 104 4.89 -1.22 -19.31
N TYR A 105 3.84 -1.90 -18.84
CA TYR A 105 3.96 -2.94 -17.81
C TYR A 105 4.89 -4.09 -18.23
N GLY A 106 4.91 -4.44 -19.51
CA GLY A 106 5.82 -5.46 -20.05
C GLY A 106 7.29 -5.05 -19.96
N GLU A 107 7.58 -3.80 -20.32
CA GLU A 107 8.93 -3.21 -20.20
C GLU A 107 9.34 -3.07 -18.73
N LEU A 108 8.41 -2.64 -17.86
CA LEU A 108 8.63 -2.52 -16.42
C LEU A 108 9.11 -3.86 -15.86
N ARG A 109 8.37 -4.94 -16.14
CA ARG A 109 8.70 -6.29 -15.67
C ARG A 109 10.04 -6.79 -16.24
N ALA A 110 10.37 -6.43 -17.48
CA ALA A 110 11.64 -6.80 -18.08
C ALA A 110 12.82 -6.05 -17.42
N ALA A 111 12.67 -4.75 -17.21
CA ALA A 111 13.67 -3.90 -16.56
C ALA A 111 13.93 -4.33 -15.11
N THR A 112 12.88 -4.48 -14.30
CA THR A 112 13.05 -4.92 -12.89
C THR A 112 13.61 -6.33 -12.80
N LYS A 113 13.20 -7.27 -13.68
CA LYS A 113 13.79 -8.61 -13.71
C LYS A 113 15.28 -8.61 -14.04
N ALA A 114 15.71 -7.77 -14.98
CA ALA A 114 17.12 -7.62 -15.33
C ALA A 114 17.90 -7.02 -14.17
N TYR A 115 17.39 -5.92 -13.58
CA TYR A 115 17.97 -5.26 -12.42
C TYR A 115 18.10 -6.21 -11.22
N ASN A 116 17.02 -6.88 -10.81
CA ASN A 116 17.02 -7.78 -9.66
C ASN A 116 17.98 -8.97 -9.82
N LYS A 117 18.30 -9.38 -11.06
CA LYS A 117 19.29 -10.44 -11.33
C LYS A 117 20.71 -9.96 -11.02
N GLU A 118 21.00 -8.69 -11.29
CA GLU A 118 22.30 -8.07 -11.03
C GLU A 118 22.42 -7.55 -9.59
N HIS A 119 21.28 -7.24 -8.97
CA HIS A 119 21.16 -6.66 -7.63
C HIS A 119 20.29 -7.53 -6.69
N PRO A 120 20.68 -8.78 -6.39
CA PRO A 120 19.84 -9.71 -5.61
C PRO A 120 19.57 -9.26 -4.17
N GLU A 121 20.41 -8.39 -3.62
CA GLU A 121 20.23 -7.82 -2.27
C GLU A 121 19.45 -6.51 -2.27
N ASN A 122 19.17 -5.93 -3.44
CA ASN A 122 18.46 -4.67 -3.60
C ASN A 122 17.43 -4.77 -4.73
N CYS A 123 16.54 -5.75 -4.64
CA CYS A 123 15.51 -5.98 -5.65
C CYS A 123 14.44 -4.88 -5.62
N ILE A 124 13.85 -4.63 -6.79
CA ILE A 124 12.67 -3.81 -6.98
C ILE A 124 11.45 -4.74 -7.12
N TYR A 125 10.44 -4.51 -6.30
CA TYR A 125 9.12 -5.14 -6.42
C TYR A 125 8.05 -4.06 -6.53
N PHE A 126 6.93 -4.39 -7.17
CA PHE A 126 5.79 -3.49 -7.26
C PHE A 126 4.49 -4.26 -7.06
N ASN A 127 3.56 -3.67 -6.31
CA ASN A 127 2.30 -4.29 -5.94
C ASN A 127 1.17 -3.27 -6.05
N GLU A 128 0.07 -3.69 -6.69
CA GLU A 128 -1.12 -2.86 -6.87
C GLU A 128 -2.12 -3.12 -5.74
N PHE A 129 -2.62 -2.05 -5.12
CA PHE A 129 -3.68 -2.11 -4.13
C PHE A 129 -5.02 -2.39 -4.80
N LYS A 130 -5.70 -3.45 -4.34
CA LYS A 130 -7.03 -3.82 -4.82
C LYS A 130 -8.09 -3.16 -3.97
N THR A 131 -9.07 -2.53 -4.62
CA THR A 131 -10.28 -2.10 -3.93
C THR A 131 -11.12 -3.32 -3.56
N VAL A 132 -11.44 -3.47 -2.28
CA VAL A 132 -12.30 -4.54 -1.76
C VAL A 132 -13.62 -3.97 -1.24
N GLU A 133 -14.70 -4.69 -1.51
CA GLU A 133 -16.04 -4.31 -1.05
C GLU A 133 -16.23 -4.55 0.46
N GLU A 134 -17.18 -3.81 1.06
CA GLU A 134 -17.44 -3.78 2.49
C GLU A 134 -17.85 -5.10 3.17
#